data_AF-A0A2D4KWL0-F1
#
_entry.id   AF-A0A2D4KWL0-F1
#
_cell.length_a   1.000
_cell.length_b   1.000
_cell.length_c   1.000
_cell.angle_alpha   90.00
_cell.angle_beta   90.00
_cell.angle_gamma   90.00
#
_symmetry.space_group_name_H-M   'P 1'
#
loop_
_entity.id
_entity.type
_entity.pdbx_description
1 polymer ?
#
loop_
_entity_poly.entity_id
_entity_poly.type
_entity_poly.pdbx_seq_one_letter_code
_entity_poly.pdbx_strand_id
1 'polypeptide(L)'
;NRSIQFAKELHPNMSEDAIKRLAEEEFEKAGKSFMRQTLLLAENMRPGGYWGYYLYPDCYNYNYKKEPDQYTGKCPNIEMSRNDQLLWLWRDSTALFPSIYLETILKSSANALKFVHHR
;
A
#
# COMPACT_ATOMS: atom_id res chain seq x y z
N ASN A 1 16.22 -3.40 -1.24
CA ASN A 1 17.52 -4.08 -1.11
C ASN A 1 17.66 -5.33 -1.99
N ARG A 2 16.77 -6.33 -1.91
CA ARG A 2 16.90 -7.55 -2.76
C ARG A 2 16.72 -7.26 -4.26
N SER A 3 15.74 -6.46 -4.67
CA SER A 3 15.56 -6.09 -6.08
C SER A 3 16.78 -5.37 -6.66
N ILE A 4 17.41 -4.48 -5.87
CA ILE A 4 18.64 -3.77 -6.24
C ILE A 4 19.80 -4.76 -6.42
N GLN A 5 19.97 -5.70 -5.49
CA GLN A 5 20.99 -6.74 -5.57
C GLN A 5 20.81 -7.58 -6.85
N PHE A 6 19.59 -8.05 -7.10
CA PHE A 6 19.24 -8.83 -8.27
C PHE A 6 19.52 -8.07 -9.58
N ALA A 7 19.10 -6.80 -9.66
CA ALA A 7 19.39 -5.96 -10.83
C ALA A 7 20.89 -5.74 -11.03
N LYS A 8 21.67 -5.57 -9.96
CA LYS A 8 23.14 -5.42 -10.02
C LYS A 8 23.83 -6.69 -10.51
N GLU A 9 23.36 -7.86 -10.10
CA GLU A 9 23.87 -9.16 -10.56
C GLU A 9 23.62 -9.36 -12.07
N LEU A 10 22.46 -8.91 -12.57
CA LEU A 10 22.11 -9.00 -14.00
C LEU A 10 22.78 -7.93 -14.87
N HIS A 11 23.04 -6.74 -14.31
CA HIS A 11 23.55 -5.58 -15.02
C HIS A 11 24.78 -4.97 -14.33
N PRO A 12 25.91 -5.70 -14.22
CA PRO A 12 27.06 -5.29 -13.40
C PRO A 12 27.73 -3.99 -13.86
N ASN A 13 27.50 -3.58 -15.11
CA ASN A 13 28.12 -2.39 -15.71
C ASN A 13 27.26 -1.11 -15.58
N MET A 14 26.04 -1.18 -15.05
CA MET A 14 25.17 -0.01 -14.87
C MET A 14 25.58 0.80 -13.64
N SER A 15 25.35 2.12 -13.69
CA SER A 15 25.56 2.97 -12.51
C SER A 15 24.57 2.63 -11.40
N GLU A 16 24.92 2.95 -10.15
CA GLU A 16 24.06 2.64 -9.00
C GLU A 16 22.67 3.26 -9.10
N ASP A 17 22.56 4.48 -9.61
CA ASP A 17 21.26 5.15 -9.80
C ASP A 17 20.42 4.48 -10.88
N ALA A 18 21.05 4.00 -11.95
CA ALA A 18 20.36 3.26 -13.00
C ALA A 18 19.89 1.89 -12.48
N ILE A 19 20.71 1.21 -11.66
CA ILE A 19 20.32 -0.03 -10.97
C ILE A 19 19.13 0.19 -10.04
N LYS A 20 19.12 1.29 -9.26
CA LYS A 20 18.00 1.61 -8.35
C LYS A 20 16.69 1.82 -9.11
N ARG A 21 16.70 2.63 -10.18
CA ARG A 21 15.52 2.85 -11.02
C ARG A 21 15.02 1.56 -11.67
N LEU A 22 15.92 0.78 -12.26
CA LEU A 22 15.56 -0.50 -12.87
C LEU A 22 14.93 -1.47 -11.85
N ALA A 23 15.52 -1.54 -10.65
CA ALA A 23 15.02 -2.39 -9.58
C ALA A 23 13.64 -1.97 -9.07
N GLU A 24 13.35 -0.66 -9.05
CA GLU A 24 12.04 -0.12 -8.71
C GLU A 24 11.01 -0.46 -9.79
N GLU A 25 11.30 -0.12 -11.05
CA GLU A 25 10.43 -0.37 -12.21
C GLU A 25 10.05 -1.86 -12.34
N GLU A 26 11.03 -2.76 -12.29
CA GLU A 26 10.78 -4.20 -12.43
C GLU A 26 10.05 -4.77 -11.22
N PHE A 27 10.32 -4.28 -10.00
CA PHE A 27 9.60 -4.73 -8.81
C PHE A 27 8.14 -4.30 -8.84
N GLU A 28 7.86 -3.04 -9.15
CA GLU A 28 6.49 -2.52 -9.22
C GLU A 28 5.69 -3.18 -10.34
N LYS A 29 6.31 -3.38 -11.51
CA LYS A 29 5.70 -4.08 -12.65
C LYS A 29 5.35 -5.52 -12.29
N ALA A 30 6.28 -6.26 -11.68
CA ALA A 30 6.06 -7.64 -11.27
C ALA A 30 5.00 -7.72 -10.16
N GLY A 31 5.06 -6.85 -9.16
CA GLY A 31 4.09 -6.78 -8.06
C GLY A 31 2.68 -6.50 -8.56
N LYS A 32 2.51 -5.50 -9.43
CA LYS A 32 1.23 -5.18 -10.08
C LYS A 32 0.69 -6.37 -10.86
N SER A 33 1.53 -6.99 -11.69
CA SER A 33 1.14 -8.14 -12.51
C SER A 33 0.63 -9.29 -11.64
N PHE A 34 1.38 -9.66 -10.61
CA PHE A 34 1.02 -10.76 -9.71
C PHE A 34 -0.29 -10.49 -8.95
N MET A 35 -0.41 -9.31 -8.34
CA MET A 35 -1.61 -8.94 -7.56
C MET A 35 -2.86 -8.88 -8.45
N ARG A 36 -2.75 -8.25 -9.63
CA ARG A 36 -3.85 -8.14 -10.58
C ARG A 36 -4.30 -9.50 -11.09
N GLN A 37 -3.36 -10.35 -11.53
CA GLN A 37 -3.70 -11.68 -12.04
C GLN A 37 -4.38 -12.54 -10.97
N THR A 38 -3.97 -12.39 -9.72
CA THR A 38 -4.58 -13.09 -8.58
C THR A 38 -6.04 -12.67 -8.37
N LEU A 39 -6.33 -11.36 -8.37
CA LEU A 39 -7.71 -10.85 -8.24
C LEU A 39 -8.60 -11.31 -9.39
N LEU A 40 -8.12 -11.16 -10.63
CA LEU A 40 -8.87 -11.55 -11.82
C LEU A 40 -9.15 -13.06 -11.84
N LEU A 41 -8.19 -13.88 -11.41
CA LEU A 41 -8.39 -15.32 -11.28
C LEU A 41 -9.44 -15.63 -10.20
N ALA A 42 -9.37 -14.98 -9.04
CA ALA A 42 -10.31 -15.20 -7.94
C ALA A 42 -11.75 -14.81 -8.34
N GLU A 43 -11.93 -13.66 -9.00
CA GLU A 43 -13.21 -13.21 -9.52
C GLU A 43 -13.75 -14.16 -10.60
N ASN A 44 -12.92 -14.59 -11.56
CA ASN A 44 -13.34 -15.54 -12.58
C ASN A 44 -13.78 -16.89 -11.98
N MET A 45 -13.07 -17.37 -10.96
CA MET A 45 -13.42 -18.62 -10.28
C MET A 45 -14.68 -18.50 -9.41
N ARG A 46 -14.95 -17.31 -8.87
CA ARG A 46 -16.07 -17.03 -7.95
C ARG A 46 -16.62 -15.62 -8.22
N PRO A 47 -17.47 -15.45 -9.25
CA PRO A 47 -17.93 -14.12 -9.69
C PRO A 47 -18.80 -13.37 -8.68
N GLY A 48 -19.43 -14.08 -7.73
CA GLY A 48 -20.21 -13.46 -6.64
C GLY A 48 -19.38 -13.08 -5.41
N GLY A 49 -18.06 -13.24 -5.45
CA GLY A 49 -17.18 -12.96 -4.32
C GLY A 49 -16.83 -11.47 -4.19
N TYR A 50 -16.68 -11.03 -2.95
CA TYR A 50 -16.09 -9.73 -2.62
C TYR A 50 -14.58 -9.87 -2.50
N TRP A 51 -13.88 -9.51 -3.57
CA TRP A 51 -12.44 -9.71 -3.74
C TRP A 51 -11.71 -8.38 -3.58
N GLY A 52 -10.63 -8.44 -2.81
CA GLY A 52 -9.75 -7.32 -2.52
C GLY A 52 -8.64 -7.79 -1.59
N TYR A 53 -7.58 -7.02 -1.47
CA TYR A 53 -6.50 -7.32 -0.54
C TYR A 53 -6.79 -6.71 0.83
N TYR A 54 -6.58 -7.49 1.89
CA TYR A 54 -6.47 -6.96 3.25
C TYR A 54 -5.42 -5.85 3.31
N LEU A 55 -5.65 -4.85 4.17
CA LEU A 55 -4.85 -3.65 4.41
C LEU A 55 -5.00 -2.55 3.36
N TYR A 56 -5.51 -2.83 2.16
CA TYR A 56 -5.59 -1.83 1.11
C TYR A 56 -6.95 -1.10 1.05
N PRO A 57 -6.95 0.24 0.90
CA PRO A 57 -5.79 1.14 0.98
C PRO A 57 -5.25 1.32 2.40
N ASP A 58 -3.95 1.64 2.54
CA ASP A 58 -3.38 2.09 3.82
C ASP A 58 -3.20 3.62 3.79
N CYS A 59 -3.64 4.27 4.86
CA CYS A 59 -3.57 5.72 5.05
C CYS A 59 -2.26 6.19 5.68
N TYR A 60 -1.51 5.29 6.35
CA TYR A 60 -0.28 5.62 7.08
C TYR A 60 -0.39 6.81 8.06
N ASN A 61 -1.58 7.04 8.62
CA ASN A 61 -1.87 8.11 9.57
C ASN A 61 -1.38 7.82 11.00
N TYR A 62 -0.15 7.34 11.15
CA TYR A 62 0.43 6.92 12.45
C TYR A 62 1.12 8.04 13.24
N ASN A 63 0.98 9.29 12.80
CA ASN A 63 1.68 10.44 13.41
C ASN A 63 1.25 10.74 14.86
N TYR A 64 0.16 10.14 15.36
CA TYR A 64 -0.21 10.18 16.78
C TYR A 64 0.92 9.67 17.70
N LYS A 65 1.85 8.86 17.19
CA LYS A 65 3.02 8.37 17.94
C LYS A 65 4.07 9.44 18.19
N LYS A 66 4.10 10.49 17.37
CA LYS A 66 5.11 11.55 17.43
C LYS A 66 4.50 12.85 17.98
N GLU A 67 3.32 13.21 17.50
CA GLU A 67 2.69 14.51 17.73
C GLU A 67 1.19 14.33 18.09
N PRO A 68 0.87 13.70 19.24
CA PRO A 68 -0.50 13.36 19.60
C PRO A 68 -1.43 14.58 19.75
N ASP A 69 -0.90 15.72 20.22
CA ASP A 69 -1.69 16.94 20.45
C ASP A 69 -2.05 17.66 19.14
N GLN A 70 -1.24 17.50 18.10
CA GLN A 70 -1.47 18.09 16.76
C GLN A 70 -2.08 17.08 15.78
N TYR A 71 -2.39 15.87 16.25
CA TYR A 71 -2.85 14.79 15.39
C TYR A 71 -4.25 15.05 14.83
N THR A 72 -4.36 15.02 13.49
CA THR A 72 -5.60 15.28 12.75
C THR A 72 -6.29 14.00 12.25
N GLY A 73 -5.57 12.88 12.17
CA GLY A 73 -6.07 11.65 11.54
C GLY A 73 -5.82 11.55 10.04
N LYS A 74 -5.57 12.67 9.34
CA LYS A 74 -5.42 12.69 7.89
C LYS A 74 -4.25 11.84 7.40
N CYS A 75 -4.44 11.19 6.25
CA CYS A 75 -3.37 10.51 5.54
C CYS A 75 -2.34 11.54 5.04
N PRO A 76 -1.03 11.24 5.07
CA PRO A 76 -0.04 12.10 4.44
C PRO A 76 -0.31 12.23 2.93
N ASN A 77 -0.09 13.43 2.37
CA ASN A 77 -0.35 13.70 0.94
C ASN A 77 0.38 12.73 0.00
N ILE A 78 1.60 12.31 0.36
CA ILE A 78 2.37 11.34 -0.44
C ILE A 78 1.69 9.98 -0.50
N GLU A 79 1.02 9.56 0.56
CA GLU A 79 0.34 8.26 0.62
C GLU A 79 -0.99 8.31 -0.13
N MET A 80 -1.68 9.45 -0.10
CA MET A 80 -2.82 9.69 -1.01
C MET A 80 -2.38 9.60 -2.48
N SER A 81 -1.29 10.27 -2.85
CA SER A 81 -0.76 10.23 -4.23
C SER A 81 -0.32 8.83 -4.66
N ARG A 82 0.28 8.04 -3.77
CA ARG A 82 0.62 6.64 -4.02
C ARG A 82 -0.61 5.75 -4.17
N ASN A 83 -1.63 5.96 -3.33
CA ASN A 83 -2.91 5.26 -3.49
C ASN A 83 -3.61 5.62 -4.81
N ASP A 84 -3.47 6.85 -5.31
CA ASP A 84 -3.97 7.21 -6.65
C ASP A 84 -3.22 6.46 -7.77
N GLN A 85 -1.91 6.20 -7.62
CA GLN A 85 -1.15 5.38 -8.58
C GLN A 85 -1.59 3.91 -8.58
N LEU A 86 -2.25 3.44 -7.51
CA LEU A 86 -2.84 2.12 -7.39
C LEU A 86 -4.27 2.01 -7.95
N LEU A 87 -4.73 2.98 -8.76
CA LEU A 87 -6.06 2.93 -9.43
C LEU A 87 -6.36 1.60 -10.15
N TRP A 88 -5.33 0.91 -10.64
CA TRP A 88 -5.49 -0.42 -11.24
C TRP A 88 -5.99 -1.46 -10.23
N LEU A 89 -5.52 -1.40 -8.98
CA LEU A 89 -5.91 -2.33 -7.91
C LEU A 89 -7.37 -2.10 -7.49
N TRP A 90 -7.80 -0.84 -7.42
CA TRP A 90 -9.16 -0.47 -7.05
C TRP A 90 -10.17 -0.91 -8.09
N ARG A 91 -9.81 -0.80 -9.38
CA ARG A 91 -10.66 -1.21 -10.51
C ARG A 91 -10.82 -2.73 -10.60
N ASP A 92 -9.75 -3.46 -10.29
CA ASP A 92 -9.75 -4.93 -10.35
C ASP A 92 -10.23 -5.57 -9.02
N SER A 93 -10.62 -4.77 -8.02
CA SER A 93 -11.20 -5.24 -6.75
C SER A 93 -12.72 -5.03 -6.75
N THR A 94 -13.46 -5.92 -6.09
CA THR A 94 -14.92 -5.79 -5.89
C THR A 94 -15.29 -5.40 -4.46
N ALA A 95 -14.31 -5.34 -3.54
CA ALA A 95 -14.44 -4.78 -2.20
C ALA A 95 -13.10 -4.25 -1.66
N LEU A 96 -13.15 -3.35 -0.67
CA LEU A 96 -11.98 -2.81 0.01
C LEU A 96 -11.94 -3.29 1.46
N PHE A 97 -10.75 -3.60 1.95
CA PHE A 97 -10.54 -4.17 3.29
C PHE A 97 -9.45 -3.41 4.06
N PRO A 98 -9.64 -2.10 4.33
CA PRO A 98 -8.67 -1.32 5.10
C PRO A 98 -8.57 -1.87 6.53
N SER A 99 -7.36 -1.86 7.08
CA SER A 99 -7.15 -2.25 8.48
C SER A 99 -7.30 -1.03 9.39
N ILE A 100 -8.17 -1.13 10.40
CA ILE A 100 -8.43 -0.07 11.39
C ILE A 100 -8.09 -0.54 12.82
N TYR A 101 -7.11 -1.44 12.94
CA TYR A 101 -6.67 -1.91 14.25
C TYR A 101 -6.11 -0.75 15.08
N LEU A 102 -6.55 -0.69 16.34
CA LEU A 102 -6.13 0.34 17.27
C LEU A 102 -4.99 -0.16 18.13
N GLU A 103 -3.88 0.57 18.12
CA GLU A 103 -2.83 0.37 19.11
C GLU A 103 -3.28 0.82 20.50
N THR A 104 -2.74 0.19 21.54
CA THR A 104 -3.10 0.46 22.94
C THR A 104 -2.94 1.94 23.33
N ILE A 105 -2.01 2.67 22.71
CA ILE A 105 -1.81 4.11 22.94
C ILE A 105 -3.05 4.96 22.57
N LEU A 106 -3.91 4.45 21.67
CA LEU A 106 -5.14 5.12 21.26
C LEU A 106 -6.35 4.76 22.14
N LYS A 107 -6.21 3.84 23.12
CA LYS A 107 -7.31 3.33 23.94
C LYS A 107 -8.12 4.46 24.57
N SER A 108 -9.41 4.51 24.25
CA SER A 108 -10.38 5.49 24.75
C SER A 108 -9.97 6.96 24.53
N SER A 109 -9.18 7.25 23.47
CA SER A 109 -8.74 8.61 23.15
C SER A 109 -9.55 9.22 21.99
N ALA A 110 -9.65 10.56 21.95
CA ALA A 110 -10.21 11.26 20.80
C ALA A 110 -9.41 11.00 19.50
N ASN A 111 -8.12 10.67 19.62
CA ASN A 111 -7.27 10.35 18.47
C ASN A 111 -7.61 8.99 17.85
N ALA A 112 -8.22 8.04 18.58
CA ALA A 112 -8.73 6.80 17.98
C ALA A 112 -9.82 7.08 16.94
N LEU A 113 -10.75 7.98 17.24
CA LEU A 113 -11.81 8.38 16.31
C LEU A 113 -11.21 9.02 15.05
N LYS A 114 -10.24 9.93 15.21
CA LYS A 114 -9.53 10.56 14.09
C LYS A 114 -8.79 9.53 13.23
N PHE A 115 -8.15 8.54 13.87
CA PHE A 115 -7.39 7.49 13.19
C PHE A 115 -8.30 6.63 12.30
N VAL A 116 -9.44 6.15 12.84
CA VAL A 116 -10.37 5.29 12.10
C VAL A 116 -11.14 6.09 11.04
N HIS A 117 -11.53 7.33 11.33
CA HIS A 117 -12.34 8.14 10.41
C HIS A 117 -11.68 8.40 9.04
N HIS A 118 -10.34 8.46 9.00
CA HIS A 118 -9.59 8.77 7.78
C HIS A 118 -9.08 7.52 7.04
N ARG A 119 -9.48 6.32 7.46
CA ARG A 119 -9.07 5.05 6.87
C ARG A 119 -10.21 4.38 6.13
#